data_AF-A0A3F3MVA6-F1
#
_entry.id   AF-A0A3F3MVA6-F1
#
_cell.length_a   1.000
_cell.length_b   1.000
_cell.length_c   1.000
_cell.angle_alpha   90.00
_cell.angle_beta   90.00
_cell.angle_gamma   90.00
#
_symmetry.space_group_name_H-M   'P 1'
#
loop_
_entity.id
_entity.type
_entity.pdbx_description
1 polymer ?
#
loop_
_entity_poly.entity_id
_entity_poly.type
_entity_poly.pdbx_seq_one_letter_code
_entity_poly.pdbx_strand_id
1 'polypeptide(L)'
;MLVHQVFNRSVNRVFILGNIQNIQPNTLGQTFEYHIIMETQEGLKDKFGNQKTQTEQHYIVLDHSFAEDLKKLSTGQSVMLQGRLKVKQNGQYPQFKCGSYIQAVQLFDLEALLDLDEIEHDDGLPFPKQLVNSLWSK
;
A
#
# COMPACT_ATOMS: atom_id res chain seq x y z
N MET A 1 -28.42 -0.94 -34.94
CA MET A 1 -28.53 -1.41 -33.54
C MET A 1 -27.38 -0.80 -32.76
N LEU A 2 -27.69 0.14 -31.85
CA LEU A 2 -26.71 0.83 -31.01
C LEU A 2 -26.35 -0.05 -29.82
N VAL A 3 -25.13 -0.58 -29.81
CA VAL A 3 -24.57 -1.31 -28.66
C VAL A 3 -24.29 -0.29 -27.56
N HIS A 4 -25.11 -0.31 -26.50
CA HIS A 4 -24.82 0.44 -25.28
C HIS A 4 -23.49 -0.06 -24.72
N GLN A 5 -22.41 0.70 -24.91
CA GLN A 5 -21.21 0.58 -24.08
C GLN A 5 -21.62 0.99 -22.67
N VAL A 6 -21.91 0.01 -21.83
CA VAL A 6 -22.08 0.23 -20.39
C VAL A 6 -20.73 0.72 -19.87
N PHE A 7 -20.65 2.01 -19.53
CA PHE A 7 -19.52 2.61 -18.84
C PHE A 7 -19.35 1.94 -17.48
N ASN A 8 -18.61 0.84 -17.43
CA ASN A 8 -18.29 0.15 -16.19
C ASN A 8 -17.12 0.89 -15.51
N ARG A 9 -17.41 2.06 -14.92
CA ARG A 9 -16.44 2.88 -14.17
C ARG A 9 -16.50 2.56 -12.68
N SER A 10 -16.24 1.31 -12.31
CA SER A 10 -16.05 0.98 -10.89
C SER A 10 -14.68 1.49 -10.43
N VAL A 11 -14.66 2.19 -9.29
CA VAL A 11 -13.41 2.64 -8.66
C VAL A 11 -13.02 1.63 -7.61
N ASN A 12 -11.89 0.97 -7.83
CA ASN A 12 -11.24 0.11 -6.84
C ASN A 12 -9.86 0.69 -6.59
N ARG A 13 -9.73 1.41 -5.48
CA ARG A 13 -8.49 2.06 -5.06
C ARG A 13 -8.37 1.90 -3.55
N VAL A 14 -7.19 1.48 -3.10
CA VAL A 14 -6.82 1.33 -1.69
C VAL A 14 -5.60 2.20 -1.45
N PHE A 15 -5.59 2.88 -0.30
CA PHE A 15 -4.43 3.59 0.20
C PHE A 15 -4.05 2.96 1.55
N ILE A 16 -2.78 2.62 1.71
CA ILE A 16 -2.24 2.10 2.96
C ILE A 16 -1.07 2.96 3.38
N LEU A 17 -1.06 3.33 4.65
CA LEU A 17 0.07 3.94 5.33
C LEU A 17 0.46 2.98 6.45
N GLY A 18 1.62 2.34 6.34
CA GLY A 18 2.01 1.30 7.28
C GLY A 18 3.49 0.94 7.23
N ASN A 19 3.89 0.03 8.10
CA ASN A 19 5.28 -0.39 8.22
C ASN A 19 5.52 -1.70 7.48
N ILE A 20 6.61 -1.78 6.74
CA ILE A 20 7.03 -3.01 6.07
C ILE A 20 7.48 -4.03 7.12
N GLN A 21 6.88 -5.21 7.14
CA GLN A 21 7.31 -6.31 8.01
C GLN A 21 8.19 -7.31 7.28
N ASN A 22 7.96 -7.48 5.98
CA ASN A 22 8.66 -8.48 5.19
C ASN A 22 8.61 -8.12 3.70
N ILE A 23 9.70 -8.37 3.00
CA ILE A 23 9.81 -8.24 1.54
C ILE A 23 10.33 -9.57 1.00
N GLN A 24 9.57 -10.21 0.13
CA GLN A 24 9.92 -11.50 -0.47
C GLN A 24 9.87 -11.40 -1.99
N PRO A 25 11.01 -11.57 -2.69
CA PRO A 25 10.96 -11.76 -4.13
C PRO A 25 10.31 -13.11 -4.43
N ASN A 26 9.43 -13.15 -5.42
CA ASN A 26 8.78 -14.36 -5.88
C ASN A 26 8.92 -14.50 -7.40
N THR A 27 9.26 -15.70 -7.85
CA THR A 27 9.35 -16.02 -9.28
C THR A 27 8.35 -17.12 -9.59
N LEU A 28 7.29 -16.75 -10.31
CA LEU A 28 6.24 -17.68 -10.77
C LEU A 28 6.38 -17.87 -12.27
N GLY A 29 7.14 -18.89 -12.67
CA GLY A 29 7.45 -19.15 -14.08
C GLY A 29 8.33 -18.04 -14.68
N GLN A 30 7.80 -17.33 -15.68
CA GLN A 30 8.46 -16.17 -16.30
C GLN A 30 8.08 -14.83 -15.64
N THR A 31 7.11 -14.85 -14.72
CA THR A 31 6.67 -13.64 -14.03
C THR A 31 7.51 -13.44 -12.77
N PHE A 32 8.10 -12.26 -12.67
CA PHE A 32 8.80 -11.82 -11.48
C PHE A 32 7.96 -10.76 -10.76
N GLU A 33 7.72 -11.02 -9.49
CA GLU A 33 6.91 -10.16 -8.62
C GLU A 33 7.54 -10.15 -7.22
N TYR A 34 7.15 -9.17 -6.42
CA TYR A 34 7.55 -9.04 -5.03
C TYR A 34 6.32 -9.05 -4.15
N HIS A 35 6.44 -9.75 -3.03
CA HIS A 35 5.41 -9.81 -2.01
C HIS A 35 5.88 -9.05 -0.79
N ILE A 36 5.09 -8.07 -0.38
CA ILE A 36 5.33 -7.32 0.84
C ILE A 36 4.23 -7.65 1.84
N ILE A 37 4.61 -7.82 3.10
CA ILE A 37 3.68 -7.78 4.22
C ILE A 37 3.83 -6.43 4.89
N MET A 38 2.76 -5.65 4.94
CA MET A 38 2.69 -4.39 5.67
C MET A 38 1.81 -4.54 6.91
N GLU A 39 2.12 -3.78 7.94
CA GLU A 39 1.28 -3.67 9.14
C GLU A 39 0.78 -2.24 9.33
N THR A 40 -0.51 -2.11 9.66
CA THR A 40 -1.12 -0.88 10.15
C THR A 40 -1.58 -1.07 11.58
N GLN A 41 -1.63 0.01 12.34
CA GLN A 41 -2.10 0.00 13.72
C GLN A 41 -3.29 0.93 13.87
N GLU A 42 -4.33 0.46 14.52
CA GLU A 42 -5.54 1.22 14.84
C GLU A 42 -5.68 1.32 16.36
N GLY A 43 -5.69 2.55 16.85
CA GLY A 43 -6.02 2.83 18.26
C GLY A 43 -7.53 2.79 18.47
N LEU A 44 -7.98 1.99 19.42
CA LEU A 44 -9.40 1.84 19.76
C LEU A 44 -9.61 1.93 21.27
N LYS A 45 -10.70 2.60 21.67
CA LYS A 45 -11.12 2.70 23.07
C LYS A 45 -12.23 1.69 23.32
N ASP A 46 -12.05 0.82 24.31
CA ASP A 46 -13.08 -0.15 24.66
C ASP A 46 -14.25 0.49 25.42
N LYS A 47 -15.33 -0.28 25.63
CA LYS A 47 -16.54 0.18 26.33
C LYS A 47 -16.32 0.62 27.79
N PHE A 48 -15.17 0.29 28.38
CA PHE A 48 -14.79 0.67 29.73
C PHE A 48 -13.81 1.86 29.74
N GLY A 49 -13.43 2.34 28.56
CA GLY A 49 -12.54 3.47 28.39
C GLY A 49 -11.05 3.13 28.34
N ASN A 50 -10.68 1.85 28.29
CA ASN A 50 -9.28 1.46 28.15
C ASN A 50 -8.81 1.65 26.72
N GLN A 51 -7.59 2.14 26.55
CA GLN A 51 -6.92 2.21 25.26
C GLN A 51 -6.46 0.81 24.85
N LYS A 52 -6.72 0.45 23.61
CA LYS A 52 -6.25 -0.77 22.94
C LYS A 52 -5.68 -0.40 21.59
N THR A 53 -4.80 -1.26 21.09
CA THR A 53 -4.24 -1.15 19.75
C THR A 53 -4.52 -2.44 19.03
N GLN A 54 -5.07 -2.35 17.82
CA GLN A 54 -5.25 -3.48 16.91
C GLN A 54 -4.25 -3.34 15.77
N THR A 55 -3.51 -4.40 15.49
CA THR A 55 -2.60 -4.47 14.32
C THR A 55 -3.29 -5.25 13.21
N GLU A 56 -3.32 -4.68 12.01
CA GLU A 56 -3.78 -5.35 10.81
C GLU A 56 -2.61 -5.65 9.87
N GLN A 57 -2.59 -6.85 9.31
CA GLN A 57 -1.60 -7.28 8.33
C GLN A 57 -2.19 -7.24 6.92
N HIS A 58 -1.48 -6.56 6.03
CA HIS A 58 -1.85 -6.37 4.63
C HIS A 58 -0.84 -7.08 3.73
N TYR A 59 -1.36 -7.87 2.79
CA TYR A 59 -0.55 -8.61 1.83
C TYR A 59 -0.57 -7.90 0.49
N ILE A 60 0.62 -7.56 0.00
CA ILE A 60 0.80 -6.70 -1.15
C ILE A 60 1.61 -7.43 -2.21
N VAL A 61 1.15 -7.35 -3.46
CA VAL A 61 1.85 -7.83 -4.64
C VAL A 61 2.31 -6.63 -5.44
N LEU A 62 3.60 -6.58 -5.76
CA LEU A 62 4.23 -5.60 -6.62
C LEU A 62 4.80 -6.35 -7.82
N ASP A 63 4.57 -5.82 -9.02
CA ASP A 63 5.20 -6.40 -10.20
C ASP A 63 6.68 -5.99 -10.30
N HIS A 64 7.36 -6.50 -11.33
CA HIS A 64 8.77 -6.21 -11.60
C HIS A 64 9.11 -4.72 -11.77
N SER A 65 8.14 -3.84 -12.05
CA SER A 65 8.41 -2.40 -12.22
C SER A 65 8.88 -1.72 -10.94
N PHE A 66 8.57 -2.31 -9.78
CA PHE A 66 8.96 -1.82 -8.45
C PHE A 66 10.34 -2.33 -7.99
N ALA A 67 11.09 -3.04 -8.84
CA ALA A 67 12.35 -3.67 -8.44
C ALA A 67 13.38 -2.68 -7.89
N GLU A 68 13.51 -1.49 -8.49
CA GLU A 68 14.45 -0.46 -8.02
C GLU A 68 13.99 0.22 -6.74
N ASP A 69 12.68 0.44 -6.58
CA ASP A 69 12.12 1.00 -5.34
C ASP A 69 12.38 0.05 -4.17
N LEU A 70 12.16 -1.24 -4.39
CA LEU A 70 12.32 -2.27 -3.35
C LEU A 70 13.75 -2.49 -2.89
N LYS A 71 14.76 -2.14 -3.71
CA LYS A 71 16.17 -2.17 -3.27
C LYS A 71 16.47 -1.12 -2.21
N LYS A 72 15.68 -0.05 -2.14
CA LYS A 72 15.87 1.06 -1.20
C LYS A 72 15.09 0.86 0.09
N LEU A 73 14.08 -0.02 0.06
CA LEU A 73 13.19 -0.23 1.18
C LEU A 73 13.75 -1.25 2.18
N SER A 74 13.49 -0.99 3.46
CA SER A 74 13.91 -1.85 4.57
C SER A 74 12.73 -2.32 5.41
N THR A 75 12.87 -3.49 6.04
CA THR A 75 11.92 -3.92 7.08
C THR A 75 11.91 -2.92 8.23
N GLY A 76 10.72 -2.58 8.71
CA GLY A 76 10.46 -1.57 9.74
C GLY A 76 10.12 -0.19 9.17
N GLN A 77 10.49 0.09 7.92
CA GLN A 77 10.27 1.38 7.28
C GLN A 77 8.78 1.67 7.06
N SER A 78 8.38 2.92 7.30
CA SER A 78 7.04 3.41 6.99
C SER A 78 6.94 3.77 5.51
N VAL A 79 5.93 3.23 4.83
CA VAL A 79 5.66 3.56 3.42
C VAL A 79 4.19 3.84 3.21
N MET A 80 3.90 4.64 2.19
CA MET A 80 2.55 4.81 1.68
C MET A 80 2.40 4.07 0.35
N LEU A 81 1.31 3.33 0.21
CA LEU A 81 1.01 2.57 -0.99
C LEU A 81 -0.37 2.90 -1.51
N GLN A 82 -0.46 3.12 -2.82
CA GLN A 82 -1.71 3.11 -3.56
C GLN A 82 -1.81 1.79 -4.33
N GLY A 83 -2.95 1.11 -4.22
CA GLY A 83 -3.17 -0.14 -4.91
C GLY A 83 -4.63 -0.40 -5.26
N ARG A 84 -4.90 -1.64 -5.64
CA ARG A 84 -6.25 -2.15 -5.92
C ARG A 84 -6.47 -3.43 -5.11
N LEU A 85 -7.63 -3.53 -4.46
CA LEU A 85 -7.99 -4.76 -3.75
C LEU A 85 -8.32 -5.87 -4.75
N LYS A 86 -7.75 -7.05 -4.56
CA LYS A 86 -7.96 -8.22 -5.38
C LYS A 86 -8.34 -9.40 -4.49
N VAL A 87 -9.18 -10.29 -5.02
CA VAL A 87 -9.48 -11.57 -4.40
C VAL A 87 -8.52 -12.60 -4.96
N LYS A 88 -7.91 -13.37 -4.07
CA LYS A 88 -6.97 -14.44 -4.40
C LYS A 88 -7.71 -15.60 -5.06
N GLN A 89 -7.22 -16.09 -6.19
CA GLN A 89 -7.69 -17.36 -6.75
C GLN A 89 -7.10 -18.54 -5.97
N ASN A 90 -7.78 -19.69 -5.98
CA ASN A 90 -7.32 -20.84 -5.21
C ASN A 90 -5.89 -21.24 -5.61
N GLY A 91 -4.99 -21.35 -4.62
CA GLY A 91 -3.58 -21.69 -4.84
C GLY A 91 -2.68 -20.58 -5.39
N GLN A 92 -3.19 -19.38 -5.71
CA GLN A 92 -2.39 -18.31 -6.35
C GLN A 92 -1.25 -17.78 -5.46
N TYR A 93 -1.51 -17.59 -4.16
CA TYR A 93 -0.53 -17.15 -3.16
C TYR A 93 -0.73 -17.93 -1.85
N PRO A 94 -0.17 -19.15 -1.72
CA PRO A 94 -0.38 -20.01 -0.55
C PRO A 94 0.15 -19.41 0.76
N GLN A 95 1.17 -18.55 0.69
CA GLN A 95 1.77 -17.83 1.81
C GLN A 95 0.88 -16.72 2.38
N PHE A 96 -0.10 -16.22 1.62
CA PHE A 96 -1.02 -15.20 2.11
C PHE A 96 -2.12 -15.85 2.94
N LYS A 97 -2.25 -15.40 4.20
CA LYS A 97 -3.22 -15.96 5.17
C LYS A 97 -4.65 -15.48 4.95
N CYS A 98 -4.89 -14.49 4.08
CA CYS A 98 -6.21 -13.97 3.75
C CYS A 98 -6.65 -14.28 2.31
N GLY A 99 -7.96 -14.12 2.07
CA GLY A 99 -8.59 -14.34 0.77
C GLY A 99 -8.43 -13.19 -0.22
N SER A 100 -7.91 -12.05 0.22
CA SER A 100 -7.65 -10.87 -0.60
C SER A 100 -6.20 -10.42 -0.51
N TYR A 101 -5.75 -9.59 -1.45
CA TYR A 101 -4.45 -8.94 -1.46
C TYR A 101 -4.56 -7.60 -2.17
N ILE A 102 -3.52 -6.79 -2.07
CA ILE A 102 -3.45 -5.50 -2.73
C ILE A 102 -2.44 -5.59 -3.87
N GLN A 103 -2.90 -5.35 -5.09
CA GLN A 103 -2.00 -5.12 -6.21
C GLN A 103 -1.52 -3.67 -6.14
N ALA A 104 -0.23 -3.46 -5.93
CA ALA A 104 0.37 -2.13 -5.91
C ALA A 104 0.24 -1.45 -7.27
N VAL A 105 0.03 -0.14 -7.24
CA VAL A 105 0.02 0.75 -8.41
C VAL A 105 1.03 1.86 -8.23
N GLN A 106 1.18 2.38 -7.02
CA GLN A 106 2.23 3.34 -6.64
C GLN A 106 2.71 3.03 -5.23
N LEU A 107 3.98 3.30 -4.99
CA LEU A 107 4.65 3.13 -3.72
C LEU A 107 5.44 4.40 -3.43
N PHE A 108 5.30 4.92 -2.22
CA PHE A 108 5.92 6.15 -1.77
C PHE A 108 6.72 5.85 -0.50
N ASP A 109 8.02 6.10 -0.58
CA ASP A 109 8.90 6.13 0.58
C ASP A 109 8.61 7.41 1.38
N LEU A 110 8.16 7.27 2.61
CA LEU A 110 7.78 8.41 3.44
C LEU A 110 8.96 9.07 4.11
N GLU A 111 10.04 8.33 4.40
CA GLU A 111 11.26 8.93 4.95
C GLU A 111 11.84 9.90 3.94
N ALA A 112 11.90 9.50 2.66
CA ALA A 112 12.30 10.37 1.58
C ALA A 112 11.37 11.60 1.37
N LEU A 113 10.09 11.48 1.73
CA LEU A 113 9.13 12.59 1.65
C LEU A 113 9.24 13.55 2.85
N LEU A 114 9.54 13.04 4.05
CA LEU A 114 9.74 13.84 5.25
C LEU A 114 11.06 14.61 5.20
N ASP A 115 12.12 14.02 4.62
CA ASP A 115 13.40 14.69 4.37
C ASP A 115 13.25 15.88 3.40
N LEU A 116 12.27 15.83 2.49
CA LEU A 116 11.93 16.95 1.60
C LEU A 116 11.11 18.02 2.33
N ASP A 117 10.24 17.62 3.27
CA ASP A 117 9.39 18.54 4.03
C ASP A 117 10.18 19.34 5.09
N GLU A 118 11.28 18.84 5.65
CA GLU A 118 12.14 19.67 6.53
C GLU A 118 12.69 20.92 5.81
N ILE A 119 12.71 20.93 4.47
CA ILE A 119 13.15 22.07 3.65
C ILE A 119 11.99 23.08 3.40
N GLU A 120 10.73 22.71 3.60
CA GLU A 120 9.53 23.54 3.29
C GLU A 120 8.68 23.92 4.53
N HIS A 121 9.20 23.84 5.76
CA HIS A 121 8.44 24.20 6.97
C HIS A 121 8.31 25.72 7.20
N ASP A 122 7.17 26.32 6.79
CA ASP A 122 6.57 27.47 7.50
C ASP A 122 5.02 27.58 7.38
N ASP A 123 4.29 26.49 7.12
CA ASP A 123 2.84 26.55 6.82
C ASP A 123 1.91 25.77 7.78
N GLY A 124 2.44 25.14 8.83
CA GLY A 124 1.63 24.65 9.97
C GLY A 124 0.59 23.56 9.67
N LEU A 125 0.70 22.81 8.57
CA LEU A 125 -0.16 21.66 8.27
C LEU A 125 0.64 20.35 8.32
N PRO A 126 0.21 19.34 9.11
CA PRO A 126 0.96 18.10 9.33
C PRO A 126 0.81 17.07 8.19
N PHE A 127 0.32 17.48 7.02
CA PHE A 127 0.13 16.59 5.87
C PHE A 127 0.88 17.17 4.66
N PRO A 128 1.83 16.44 4.04
CA PRO A 128 2.61 16.95 2.92
C PRO A 128 1.68 17.30 1.75
N LYS A 129 1.61 18.59 1.36
CA LYS A 129 0.77 19.04 0.23
C LYS A 129 1.14 18.31 -1.07
N GLN A 130 2.42 17.95 -1.22
CA GLN A 130 2.92 17.20 -2.38
C GLN A 130 2.36 15.77 -2.44
N LEU A 131 2.21 15.12 -1.28
CA LEU A 131 1.61 13.79 -1.17
C LEU A 131 0.12 13.84 -1.54
N VAL A 132 -0.61 14.86 -1.06
CA VAL A 132 -2.02 15.04 -1.46
C VAL A 132 -2.12 15.21 -2.98
N ASN A 133 -1.28 16.04 -3.59
CA ASN A 133 -1.32 16.27 -5.03
C ASN A 133 -0.98 15.01 -5.85
N SER A 134 -0.02 14.18 -5.41
CA SER A 134 0.35 12.95 -6.11
C SER A 134 -0.74 11.87 -6.07
N LEU A 135 -1.54 11.82 -5.00
CA LEU A 135 -2.65 10.87 -4.82
C LEU A 135 -3.86 11.16 -5.75
N TRP A 136 -3.97 12.40 -6.24
CA TRP A 136 -5.09 12.87 -7.06
C TRP A 136 -4.71 13.24 -8.50
N SER A 137 -3.41 13.41 -8.80
CA SER A 137 -2.93 13.63 -10.17
C SER A 137 -3.08 12.35 -11.02
N LYS A 138 -3.67 12.51 -12.20
CA LYS A 138 -3.99 11.43 -13.16
C LYS A 138 -2.78 10.98 -13.96
#